data_AF-B9F7R0-F1
#
_entry.id   AF-B9F7R0-F1
#
_cell.length_a   1.000
_cell.length_b   1.000
_cell.length_c   1.000
_cell.angle_alpha   90.00
_cell.angle_beta   90.00
_cell.angle_gamma   90.00
#
_symmetry.space_group_name_H-M   'P 1'
#
loop_
_entity.id
_entity.type
_entity.pdbx_description
1 polymer ?
#
loop_
_entity_poly.entity_id
_entity_poly.type
_entity_poly.pdbx_seq_one_letter_code
_entity_poly.pdbx_strand_id
1 'polypeptide(L)'
;MTAAAAAGEIPAEDAPPPGALYSFGTPWPEFNEGISYIDTFRCADAGATTTLIEFYSTSYKSSAPLPGWIKRIRDGQITVDGEVATDPDMILREGSKLVYHRLPWQEPFAPHLLDVLYEDDDMIALNKPSGLQVLPKGLFQQRTVLAQLQLKDWKMPSSFCSKRKDAQSHPVPVHRLGRGTSGLLLCAKTKLAKAQLAAYFAEGATNAGKSRDETDICKARKISKFYRALVTGILENDEVMITQPIGLVRYPGVAEGLYAACSSGKPAMSKVRVLERLKIHNHTLIQVEIHSGRPHQIRIHLAYIGHPLVDDPLYGIGGQPKFDEPEPTSTADSFAYDGGYERPLQPVPGDCGYHLHAHWLVLCHPTTNELLCHISYRLERNSKIQLSYSVVEPFNFHGQLEFTGSSEAGHPIQQKNQVKTSGSVLGNGHLLLQNPWRWTPIDTPVHLWVRALRLANH
;
A
#
# COMPACT_ATOMS: atom_id res chain seq x y z
N MET A 1 30.11 47.12 25.88
CA MET A 1 30.70 45.87 25.38
C MET A 1 29.88 44.71 25.93
N THR A 2 29.20 44.02 25.01
CA THR A 2 28.67 42.65 25.06
C THR A 2 27.99 42.13 26.33
N ALA A 3 26.65 42.15 26.30
CA ALA A 3 25.79 41.29 27.10
C ALA A 3 25.80 39.87 26.53
N ALA A 4 26.05 38.87 27.38
CA ALA A 4 25.89 37.46 27.07
C ALA A 4 24.44 37.06 27.33
N ALA A 5 23.68 36.78 26.26
CA ALA A 5 22.37 36.16 26.34
C ALA A 5 22.54 34.65 26.29
N ALA A 6 22.06 33.97 27.33
CA ALA A 6 21.96 32.52 27.38
C ALA A 6 20.97 32.04 26.30
N ALA A 7 21.48 31.24 25.36
CA ALA A 7 20.65 30.52 24.40
C ALA A 7 20.01 29.33 25.13
N GLY A 8 18.68 29.36 25.27
CA GLY A 8 17.90 28.22 25.71
C GLY A 8 17.97 27.10 24.67
N GLU A 9 18.31 25.90 25.12
CA GLU A 9 18.21 24.67 24.35
C GLU A 9 16.74 24.38 24.04
N ILE A 10 16.44 24.17 22.75
CA ILE A 10 15.15 23.67 22.26
C ILE A 10 15.19 22.13 22.36
N PRO A 11 14.14 21.43 22.84
CA PRO A 11 14.16 19.97 22.97
C PRO A 11 14.24 19.29 21.61
N ALA A 12 15.10 18.27 21.52
CA ALA A 12 15.39 17.52 20.30
C ALA A 12 14.34 16.42 20.00
N GLU A 13 13.08 16.78 19.78
CA GLU A 13 12.01 15.81 19.42
C GLU A 13 11.34 16.03 18.05
N ASP A 14 11.63 17.11 17.31
CA ASP A 14 10.96 17.42 16.03
C ASP A 14 11.90 17.55 14.81
N ALA A 15 13.14 17.04 14.88
CA ALA A 15 14.01 17.02 13.71
C ALA A 15 13.56 15.89 12.74
N PRO A 16 13.22 16.20 11.46
CA PRO A 16 12.82 15.16 10.52
C PRO A 16 13.95 14.13 10.37
N PRO A 17 13.62 12.83 10.27
CA PRO A 17 14.64 11.80 10.07
C PRO A 17 15.45 12.16 8.82
N PRO A 18 16.80 12.04 8.87
CA PRO A 18 17.64 12.43 7.75
C PRO A 18 17.18 11.66 6.50
N GLY A 19 16.90 12.35 5.40
CA GLY A 19 16.35 11.72 4.19
C GLY A 19 14.83 11.85 4.01
N ALA A 20 14.16 12.74 4.71
CA ALA A 20 12.89 13.32 4.29
C ALA A 20 13.13 14.72 3.71
N LEU A 21 12.40 15.12 2.66
CA LEU A 21 12.36 16.53 2.21
C LEU A 21 11.75 17.40 3.32
N TYR A 22 10.67 16.90 3.92
CA TYR A 22 10.03 17.43 5.11
C TYR A 22 9.06 16.38 5.67
N SER A 23 8.59 16.60 6.90
CA SER A 23 7.56 15.77 7.54
C SER A 23 6.31 16.60 7.81
N PHE A 24 5.15 15.95 7.87
CA PHE A 24 3.90 16.59 8.27
C PHE A 24 3.00 15.59 8.98
N GLY A 25 2.13 16.11 9.84
CA GLY A 25 1.09 15.32 10.49
C GLY A 25 0.41 16.14 11.57
N THR A 26 -0.91 16.10 11.61
CA THR A 26 -1.71 16.70 12.68
C THR A 26 -2.07 15.60 13.67
N PRO A 27 -1.86 15.78 14.99
CA PRO A 27 -2.31 14.83 15.99
C PRO A 27 -3.80 14.51 15.85
N TRP A 28 -4.16 13.26 16.08
CA TRP A 28 -5.54 12.80 15.95
C TRP A 28 -6.41 13.34 17.10
N PRO A 29 -7.67 13.71 16.83
CA PRO A 29 -8.63 13.90 17.91
C PRO A 29 -8.86 12.59 18.67
N GLU A 30 -9.35 12.72 19.91
CA GLU A 30 -9.66 11.58 20.76
C GLU A 30 -10.73 10.68 20.11
N PHE A 31 -11.81 11.30 19.63
CA PHE A 31 -12.90 10.67 18.88
C PHE A 31 -12.89 11.15 17.43
N ASN A 32 -13.37 10.30 16.52
CA ASN A 32 -13.69 10.76 15.17
C ASN A 32 -15.04 11.50 15.11
N GLU A 33 -15.38 12.08 13.96
CA GLU A 33 -16.62 12.85 13.79
C GLU A 33 -17.88 11.99 13.57
N GLY A 34 -17.82 10.67 13.81
CA GLY A 34 -18.88 9.74 13.43
C GLY A 34 -19.00 9.57 11.90
N ILE A 35 -19.98 8.77 11.46
CA ILE A 35 -20.22 8.51 10.03
C ILE A 35 -21.70 8.45 9.74
N SER A 36 -22.12 9.11 8.66
CA SER A 36 -23.46 8.96 8.10
C SER A 36 -23.44 8.04 6.88
N TYR A 37 -24.24 6.97 6.93
CA TYR A 37 -24.45 6.04 5.82
C TYR A 37 -25.79 6.36 5.19
N ILE A 38 -25.78 6.73 3.91
CA ILE A 38 -26.98 7.11 3.17
C ILE A 38 -27.39 5.93 2.29
N ASP A 39 -28.65 5.55 2.37
CA ASP A 39 -29.28 4.56 1.52
C ASP A 39 -30.60 5.11 0.92
N THR A 40 -31.07 4.46 -0.12
CA THR A 40 -32.39 4.70 -0.71
C THR A 40 -33.11 3.37 -0.72
N PHE A 41 -34.20 3.29 0.03
CA PHE A 41 -34.99 2.08 0.10
C PHE A 41 -35.59 1.76 -1.27
N ARG A 42 -35.37 0.52 -1.72
CA ARG A 42 -35.94 -0.04 -2.95
C ARG A 42 -36.55 -1.39 -2.61
N CYS A 43 -37.84 -1.51 -2.83
CA CYS A 43 -38.62 -2.70 -2.62
C CYS A 43 -38.25 -3.74 -3.68
N ALA A 44 -37.85 -4.93 -3.22
CA ALA A 44 -37.46 -6.02 -4.11
C ALA A 44 -38.67 -6.67 -4.80
N ASP A 45 -39.82 -6.71 -4.12
CA ASP A 45 -41.04 -7.37 -4.57
C ASP A 45 -42.23 -6.40 -4.54
N ALA A 46 -42.83 -6.13 -5.71
CA ALA A 46 -43.99 -5.25 -5.83
C ALA A 46 -45.19 -5.80 -5.04
N GLY A 47 -45.33 -5.36 -3.78
CA GLY A 47 -46.41 -5.75 -2.87
C GLY A 47 -45.97 -6.21 -1.47
N ALA A 48 -44.67 -6.42 -1.23
CA ALA A 48 -44.16 -6.76 0.10
C ALA A 48 -43.98 -5.50 0.97
N THR A 49 -44.55 -5.52 2.18
CA THR A 49 -44.25 -4.50 3.20
C THR A 49 -42.93 -4.86 3.86
N THR A 50 -41.96 -3.93 3.87
CA THR A 50 -40.70 -4.08 4.59
C THR A 50 -40.62 -3.06 5.70
N THR A 51 -40.32 -3.50 6.92
CA THR A 51 -40.10 -2.60 8.05
C THR A 51 -38.67 -2.08 8.08
N LEU A 52 -38.44 -0.99 8.82
CA LEU A 52 -37.12 -0.41 9.03
C LEU A 52 -36.14 -1.44 9.59
N ILE A 53 -36.57 -2.25 10.56
CA ILE A 53 -35.72 -3.28 11.16
C ILE A 53 -35.44 -4.43 10.21
N GLU A 54 -36.41 -4.87 9.40
CA GLU A 54 -36.20 -5.90 8.39
C GLU A 54 -35.16 -5.46 7.37
N PHE A 55 -35.24 -4.21 6.91
CA PHE A 55 -34.28 -3.64 5.97
C PHE A 55 -32.85 -3.67 6.54
N TYR A 56 -32.62 -3.08 7.71
CA TYR A 56 -31.27 -2.99 8.27
C TYR A 56 -30.72 -4.35 8.70
N SER A 57 -31.53 -5.20 9.33
CA SER A 57 -31.09 -6.53 9.76
C SER A 57 -30.84 -7.49 8.60
N THR A 58 -31.44 -7.26 7.42
CA THR A 58 -31.21 -8.08 6.23
C THR A 58 -30.04 -7.56 5.39
N SER A 59 -30.02 -6.26 5.10
CA SER A 59 -29.03 -5.63 4.23
C SER A 59 -27.67 -5.43 4.92
N TYR A 60 -27.67 -5.26 6.24
CA TYR A 60 -26.48 -4.87 7.01
C TYR A 60 -26.16 -5.84 8.16
N LYS A 61 -26.32 -7.15 7.91
CA LYS A 61 -25.99 -8.24 8.85
C LYS A 61 -24.58 -8.17 9.42
N SER A 62 -23.62 -7.72 8.62
CA SER A 62 -22.21 -7.58 9.00
C SER A 62 -21.95 -6.36 9.89
N SER A 63 -22.87 -5.41 9.94
CA SER A 63 -22.71 -4.15 10.69
C SER A 63 -23.23 -4.25 12.12
N ALA A 64 -24.33 -4.98 12.32
CA ALA A 64 -24.81 -5.44 13.61
C ALA A 64 -25.84 -6.57 13.46
N PRO A 65 -26.02 -7.41 14.50
CA PRO A 65 -27.16 -8.30 14.60
C PRO A 65 -28.44 -7.53 14.89
N LEU A 66 -29.57 -8.24 14.81
CA LEU A 66 -30.91 -7.70 15.03
C LEU A 66 -31.05 -6.85 16.31
N PRO A 67 -30.60 -7.30 17.52
CA PRO A 67 -30.73 -6.47 18.72
C PRO A 67 -29.93 -5.16 18.64
N GLY A 68 -28.78 -5.17 17.96
CA GLY A 68 -27.96 -3.98 17.76
C GLY A 68 -28.65 -2.96 16.85
N TRP A 69 -29.33 -3.42 15.79
CA TRP A 69 -30.11 -2.52 14.94
C TRP A 69 -31.34 -1.95 15.65
N ILE A 70 -32.08 -2.77 16.42
CA ILE A 70 -33.21 -2.30 17.24
C ILE A 70 -32.76 -1.18 18.17
N LYS A 71 -31.63 -1.36 18.86
CA LYS A 71 -31.09 -0.36 19.77
C LYS A 71 -30.77 0.95 19.03
N ARG A 72 -30.06 0.89 17.91
CA ARG A 72 -29.70 2.10 17.12
C ARG A 72 -30.92 2.87 16.63
N ILE A 73 -31.97 2.17 16.21
CA ILE A 73 -33.24 2.79 15.84
C ILE A 73 -33.83 3.52 17.06
N ARG A 74 -33.99 2.82 18.18
CA ARG A 74 -34.57 3.39 19.41
C ARG A 74 -33.77 4.57 19.97
N ASP A 75 -32.44 4.54 19.81
CA ASP A 75 -31.53 5.61 20.21
C ASP A 75 -31.57 6.82 19.25
N GLY A 76 -32.41 6.79 18.21
CA GLY A 76 -32.58 7.90 17.26
C GLY A 76 -31.42 8.07 16.27
N GLN A 77 -30.63 7.01 16.04
CA GLN A 77 -29.47 7.07 15.14
C GLN A 77 -29.85 6.93 13.66
N ILE A 78 -31.13 6.80 13.33
CA ILE A 78 -31.59 6.63 11.95
C ILE A 78 -32.59 7.73 11.62
N THR A 79 -32.40 8.37 10.47
CA THR A 79 -33.40 9.26 9.87
C THR A 79 -34.01 8.64 8.63
N VAL A 80 -35.31 8.86 8.45
CA VAL A 80 -36.09 8.47 7.26
C VAL A 80 -36.68 9.75 6.68
N ASP A 81 -36.30 10.07 5.45
CA ASP A 81 -36.72 11.28 4.75
C ASP A 81 -36.44 12.59 5.52
N GLY A 82 -35.41 12.58 6.37
CA GLY A 82 -34.95 13.71 7.18
C GLY A 82 -35.45 13.70 8.63
N GLU A 83 -36.43 12.86 8.96
CA GLU A 83 -37.01 12.77 10.31
C GLU A 83 -36.42 11.60 11.08
N VAL A 84 -36.16 11.78 12.38
CA VAL A 84 -35.60 10.73 13.24
C VAL A 84 -36.63 9.61 13.42
N ALA A 85 -36.24 8.37 13.09
CA ALA A 85 -37.06 7.18 13.25
C ALA A 85 -36.64 6.41 14.51
N THR A 86 -37.58 6.25 15.44
CA THR A 86 -37.39 5.51 16.70
C THR A 86 -38.19 4.22 16.78
N ASP A 87 -39.10 3.99 15.83
CA ASP A 87 -39.92 2.78 15.72
C ASP A 87 -39.27 1.76 14.76
N PRO A 88 -38.78 0.60 15.26
CA PRO A 88 -38.22 -0.45 14.42
C PRO A 88 -39.21 -1.01 13.39
N ASP A 89 -40.51 -1.01 13.70
CA ASP A 89 -41.56 -1.61 12.88
C ASP A 89 -42.15 -0.62 11.86
N MET A 90 -41.58 0.58 11.77
CA MET A 90 -41.94 1.59 10.77
C MET A 90 -41.88 0.99 9.35
N ILE A 91 -42.99 1.06 8.62
CA ILE A 91 -43.08 0.57 7.24
C ILE A 91 -42.38 1.55 6.30
N LEU A 92 -41.43 1.03 5.51
CA LEU A 92 -40.69 1.81 4.53
C LEU A 92 -41.48 2.00 3.23
N ARG A 93 -41.33 3.16 2.61
CA ARG A 93 -41.91 3.49 1.31
C ARG A 93 -40.84 3.47 0.22
N GLU A 94 -41.21 3.01 -0.97
CA GLU A 94 -40.32 3.04 -2.13
C GLU A 94 -39.70 4.43 -2.33
N GLY A 95 -38.38 4.48 -2.45
CA GLY A 95 -37.63 5.71 -2.63
C GLY A 95 -37.33 6.50 -1.36
N SER A 96 -37.79 6.05 -0.18
CA SER A 96 -37.43 6.71 1.09
C SER A 96 -35.92 6.76 1.27
N LYS A 97 -35.43 7.94 1.66
CA LYS A 97 -34.02 8.18 1.96
C LYS A 97 -33.75 7.79 3.40
N LEU A 98 -32.88 6.82 3.60
CA LEU A 98 -32.48 6.35 4.92
C LEU A 98 -31.09 6.89 5.22
N VAL A 99 -30.89 7.45 6.42
CA VAL A 99 -29.55 7.83 6.88
C VAL A 99 -29.29 7.23 8.25
N TYR A 100 -28.31 6.34 8.34
CA TYR A 100 -27.79 5.85 9.60
C TYR A 100 -26.62 6.73 10.06
N HIS A 101 -26.80 7.42 11.17
CA HIS A 101 -25.82 8.27 11.84
C HIS A 101 -25.08 7.47 12.93
N ARG A 102 -23.97 6.85 12.54
CA ARG A 102 -23.06 6.20 13.50
C ARG A 102 -22.37 7.27 14.34
N LEU A 103 -22.50 7.13 15.65
CA LEU A 103 -21.89 8.03 16.62
C LEU A 103 -20.35 8.03 16.52
N PRO A 104 -19.69 9.14 16.90
CA PRO A 104 -18.25 9.20 17.17
C PRO A 104 -17.70 8.02 17.97
N TRP A 105 -16.52 7.53 17.62
CA TRP A 105 -15.77 6.57 18.45
C TRP A 105 -14.28 6.88 18.49
N GLN A 106 -13.63 6.39 19.54
CA GLN A 106 -12.18 6.41 19.63
C GLN A 106 -11.60 5.36 18.69
N GLU A 107 -10.99 5.82 17.59
CA GLU A 107 -10.29 4.93 16.69
C GLU A 107 -9.07 4.31 17.39
N PRO A 108 -8.61 3.12 16.99
CA PRO A 108 -7.38 2.56 17.54
C PRO A 108 -6.19 3.49 17.29
N PHE A 109 -5.14 3.36 18.10
CA PHE A 109 -3.92 4.14 17.91
C PHE A 109 -3.35 3.96 16.49
N ALA A 110 -2.89 5.06 15.90
CA ALA A 110 -2.15 5.09 14.65
C ALA A 110 -1.16 6.26 14.68
N PRO A 111 0.05 6.12 14.10
CA PRO A 111 0.94 7.25 13.89
C PRO A 111 0.27 8.34 13.03
N HIS A 112 0.63 9.60 13.25
CA HIS A 112 0.10 10.73 12.49
C HIS A 112 1.15 11.41 11.59
N LEU A 113 2.44 11.26 11.92
CA LEU A 113 3.53 11.84 11.15
C LEU A 113 3.81 11.03 9.87
N LEU A 114 4.03 11.76 8.77
CA LEU A 114 4.36 11.25 7.46
C LEU A 114 5.57 12.02 6.92
N ASP A 115 6.56 11.29 6.42
CA ASP A 115 7.70 11.90 5.74
C ASP A 115 7.45 11.95 4.24
N VAL A 116 7.79 13.08 3.63
CA VAL A 116 7.80 13.24 2.17
C VAL A 116 9.20 12.95 1.66
N LEU A 117 9.32 11.93 0.82
CA LEU A 117 10.58 11.48 0.23
C LEU A 117 10.85 12.13 -1.13
N TYR A 118 9.78 12.47 -1.84
CA TYR A 118 9.82 13.08 -3.16
C TYR A 118 8.55 13.90 -3.38
N GLU A 119 8.68 15.04 -4.04
CA GLU A 119 7.56 15.87 -4.47
C GLU A 119 7.93 16.67 -5.72
N ASP A 120 7.05 16.66 -6.71
CA ASP A 120 7.06 17.55 -7.88
C ASP A 120 5.65 18.15 -8.11
N ASP A 121 5.36 18.65 -9.30
CA ASP A 121 4.05 19.24 -9.63
C ASP A 121 2.93 18.18 -9.78
N ASP A 122 3.28 16.92 -10.05
CA ASP A 122 2.37 15.86 -10.46
C ASP A 122 2.14 14.79 -9.40
N MET A 123 3.12 14.54 -8.52
CA MET A 123 3.06 13.47 -7.53
C MET A 123 3.92 13.74 -6.29
N ILE A 124 3.63 12.97 -5.25
CA ILE A 124 4.44 12.86 -4.05
C ILE A 124 4.71 11.40 -3.72
N ALA A 125 5.86 11.12 -3.11
CA ALA A 125 6.17 9.84 -2.51
C ALA A 125 6.33 10.00 -1.01
N LEU A 126 5.55 9.25 -0.25
CA LEU A 126 5.54 9.27 1.22
C LEU A 126 6.30 8.08 1.77
N ASN A 127 6.94 8.25 2.92
CA ASN A 127 7.30 7.15 3.81
C ASN A 127 6.12 6.90 4.76
N LYS A 128 5.33 5.88 4.49
CA LYS A 128 4.22 5.52 5.37
C LYS A 128 4.76 4.75 6.59
N PRO A 129 4.52 5.19 7.84
CA PRO A 129 4.89 4.39 9.01
C PRO A 129 4.03 3.13 9.12
N SER A 130 4.51 2.12 9.85
CA SER A 130 3.69 0.97 10.22
C SER A 130 2.53 1.39 11.14
N GLY A 131 1.41 0.66 11.12
CA GLY A 131 0.24 0.97 11.94
C GLY A 131 -0.71 2.01 11.35
N LEU A 132 -0.25 2.84 10.40
CA LEU A 132 -1.09 3.83 9.71
C LEU A 132 -1.80 3.24 8.48
N GLN A 133 -3.13 3.34 8.49
CA GLN A 133 -4.02 2.88 7.41
C GLN A 133 -4.00 3.87 6.24
N VAL A 134 -3.99 3.40 4.98
CA VAL A 134 -3.95 4.31 3.82
C VAL A 134 -5.29 5.00 3.56
N LEU A 135 -6.38 4.23 3.53
CA LEU A 135 -7.74 4.69 3.22
C LEU A 135 -8.72 4.26 4.31
N PRO A 136 -9.82 5.01 4.54
CA PRO A 136 -10.86 4.67 5.50
C PRO A 136 -11.34 3.22 5.35
N LYS A 137 -11.24 2.43 6.42
CA LYS A 137 -11.72 1.05 6.47
C LYS A 137 -11.87 0.58 7.92
N GLY A 138 -12.97 -0.12 8.20
CA GLY A 138 -13.21 -0.73 9.50
C GLY A 138 -13.29 0.32 10.61
N LEU A 139 -12.45 0.17 11.64
CA LEU A 139 -12.37 1.11 12.76
C LEU A 139 -11.53 2.37 12.48
N PHE A 140 -10.79 2.40 11.36
CA PHE A 140 -9.94 3.54 10.98
C PHE A 140 -10.63 4.35 9.89
N GLN A 141 -11.17 5.51 10.23
CA GLN A 141 -11.94 6.35 9.29
C GLN A 141 -11.28 7.70 9.11
N GLN A 142 -10.79 8.28 10.21
CA GLN A 142 -10.03 9.51 10.20
C GLN A 142 -8.54 9.28 10.43
N ARG A 143 -8.14 8.22 11.13
CA ARG A 143 -6.72 7.92 11.37
C ARG A 143 -6.07 7.23 10.18
N THR A 144 -5.97 7.96 9.07
CA THR A 144 -5.49 7.45 7.78
C THR A 144 -4.54 8.40 7.07
N VAL A 145 -3.70 7.88 6.17
CA VAL A 145 -2.85 8.71 5.29
C VAL A 145 -3.69 9.73 4.51
N LEU A 146 -4.83 9.29 3.96
CA LEU A 146 -5.73 10.19 3.21
C LEU A 146 -6.19 11.38 4.05
N ALA A 147 -6.53 11.15 5.33
CA ALA A 147 -6.96 12.23 6.21
C ALA A 147 -5.81 13.20 6.52
N GLN A 148 -4.58 12.71 6.77
CA GLN A 148 -3.43 13.61 6.93
C GLN A 148 -3.18 14.47 5.68
N LEU A 149 -3.34 13.86 4.49
CA LEU A 149 -3.24 14.60 3.22
C LEU A 149 -4.32 15.67 3.10
N GLN A 150 -5.54 15.40 3.59
CA GLN A 150 -6.66 16.34 3.58
C GLN A 150 -6.52 17.48 4.60
N LEU A 151 -5.91 17.20 5.75
CA LEU A 151 -5.70 18.19 6.82
C LEU A 151 -4.54 19.14 6.54
N LYS A 152 -3.59 18.72 5.69
CA LYS A 152 -2.45 19.56 5.31
C LYS A 152 -2.87 20.56 4.23
N ASP A 153 -2.46 21.81 4.41
CA ASP A 153 -2.52 22.81 3.35
C ASP A 153 -1.46 22.54 2.27
N TRP A 154 -1.93 22.26 1.05
CA TRP A 154 -1.09 21.99 -0.11
C TRP A 154 -1.04 23.18 -1.07
N LYS A 155 0.16 23.50 -1.56
CA LYS A 155 0.34 24.37 -2.73
C LYS A 155 0.10 23.54 -3.99
N MET A 156 -1.13 23.57 -4.50
CA MET A 156 -1.56 22.75 -5.64
C MET A 156 -1.64 23.55 -6.94
N PRO A 157 -1.28 22.96 -8.08
CA PRO A 157 -1.52 23.57 -9.39
C PRO A 157 -3.03 23.74 -9.65
N SER A 158 -3.42 24.79 -10.38
CA SER A 158 -4.83 25.21 -10.55
C SER A 158 -5.71 24.20 -11.31
N SER A 159 -5.14 23.09 -11.80
CA SER A 159 -5.83 22.06 -12.59
C SER A 159 -6.80 21.20 -11.77
N PHE A 160 -6.80 21.34 -10.44
CA PHE A 160 -7.73 20.65 -9.54
C PHE A 160 -8.97 21.52 -9.23
N CYS A 161 -9.76 21.85 -10.24
CA CYS A 161 -11.13 22.31 -9.99
C CYS A 161 -11.95 21.12 -9.46
N SER A 162 -12.17 21.08 -8.15
CA SER A 162 -13.23 20.29 -7.55
C SER A 162 -14.56 21.01 -7.79
N LYS A 163 -15.60 20.29 -8.23
CA LYS A 163 -16.95 20.85 -8.40
C LYS A 163 -17.65 21.12 -7.06
N ARG A 164 -17.07 20.72 -5.93
CA ARG A 164 -17.56 21.06 -4.59
C ARG A 164 -16.85 22.32 -4.11
N LYS A 165 -17.62 23.35 -3.76
CA LYS A 165 -17.13 24.68 -3.33
C LYS A 165 -16.16 24.65 -2.14
N ASP A 166 -16.14 23.56 -1.35
CA ASP A 166 -15.37 23.48 -0.10
C ASP A 166 -14.32 22.36 -0.05
N ALA A 167 -14.04 21.67 -1.17
CA ALA A 167 -13.05 20.59 -1.17
C ALA A 167 -11.68 21.13 -1.61
N GLN A 168 -10.82 21.42 -0.64
CA GLN A 168 -9.42 21.75 -0.88
C GLN A 168 -8.75 20.63 -1.68
N SER A 169 -8.01 21.01 -2.73
CA SER A 169 -7.25 20.05 -3.53
C SER A 169 -6.13 19.48 -2.69
N HIS A 170 -6.03 18.16 -2.61
CA HIS A 170 -4.98 17.46 -1.90
C HIS A 170 -4.45 16.27 -2.74
N PRO A 171 -3.21 15.84 -2.52
CA PRO A 171 -2.69 14.62 -3.12
C PRO A 171 -3.55 13.41 -2.75
N VAL A 172 -3.66 12.45 -3.66
CA VAL A 172 -4.47 11.24 -3.45
C VAL A 172 -3.65 9.97 -3.64
N PRO A 173 -3.67 9.01 -2.69
CA PRO A 173 -2.95 7.74 -2.86
C PRO A 173 -3.39 7.01 -4.13
N VAL A 174 -2.43 6.56 -4.94
CA VAL A 174 -2.71 5.81 -6.20
C VAL A 174 -2.57 4.30 -6.04
N HIS A 175 -2.00 3.86 -4.92
CA HIS A 175 -1.99 2.47 -4.49
C HIS A 175 -2.13 2.39 -2.96
N ARG A 176 -2.15 1.17 -2.43
CA ARG A 176 -2.25 0.91 -0.99
C ARG A 176 -1.13 0.02 -0.51
N LEU A 177 -0.74 0.23 0.74
CA LEU A 177 0.05 -0.70 1.55
C LEU A 177 -0.87 -1.27 2.65
N GLY A 178 -0.50 -2.42 3.22
CA GLY A 178 -1.15 -2.92 4.43
C GLY A 178 -0.93 -1.95 5.60
N ARG A 179 -1.81 -1.98 6.62
CA ARG A 179 -1.69 -1.10 7.79
C ARG A 179 -0.32 -1.28 8.47
N GLY A 180 0.05 -2.52 8.77
CA GLY A 180 1.37 -2.87 9.33
C GLY A 180 2.54 -2.87 8.33
N THR A 181 2.34 -2.54 7.05
CA THR A 181 3.44 -2.45 6.07
C THR A 181 3.95 -1.02 6.03
N SER A 182 5.24 -0.80 6.30
CA SER A 182 5.86 0.53 6.22
C SER A 182 6.43 0.82 4.83
N GLY A 183 6.83 2.06 4.57
CA GLY A 183 7.62 2.45 3.40
C GLY A 183 6.87 3.21 2.31
N LEU A 184 7.44 3.15 1.11
CA LEU A 184 7.13 4.02 -0.02
C LEU A 184 5.66 3.91 -0.51
N LEU A 185 4.94 5.03 -0.46
CA LEU A 185 3.56 5.18 -0.92
C LEU A 185 3.44 6.38 -1.86
N LEU A 186 3.04 6.14 -3.11
CA LEU A 186 2.82 7.19 -4.10
C LEU A 186 1.42 7.81 -3.99
N CYS A 187 1.36 9.14 -4.10
CA CYS A 187 0.13 9.90 -4.23
C CYS A 187 0.21 10.85 -5.42
N ALA A 188 -0.88 11.04 -6.15
CA ALA A 188 -0.96 11.95 -7.28
C ALA A 188 -1.47 13.33 -6.85
N LYS A 189 -0.84 14.39 -7.35
CA LYS A 189 -1.25 15.79 -7.18
C LYS A 189 -2.18 16.25 -8.30
N THR A 190 -2.06 15.69 -9.50
CA THR A 190 -2.89 16.05 -10.66
C THR A 190 -3.82 14.93 -11.09
N LYS A 191 -4.92 15.27 -11.77
CA LYS A 191 -5.87 14.29 -12.35
C LYS A 191 -5.20 13.40 -13.40
N LEU A 192 -4.30 13.98 -14.20
CA LEU A 192 -3.53 13.26 -15.21
C LEU A 192 -2.60 12.24 -14.56
N ALA A 193 -1.79 12.66 -13.58
CA ALA A 193 -0.91 11.76 -12.84
C ALA A 193 -1.69 10.64 -12.15
N LYS A 194 -2.84 10.96 -11.54
CA LYS A 194 -3.72 9.95 -10.93
C LYS A 194 -4.13 8.87 -11.92
N ALA A 195 -4.62 9.28 -13.10
CA ALA A 195 -5.10 8.36 -14.12
C ALA A 195 -3.97 7.47 -14.67
N GLN A 196 -2.81 8.07 -14.97
CA GLN A 196 -1.67 7.34 -15.52
C GLN A 196 -1.04 6.39 -14.49
N LEU A 197 -0.79 6.84 -13.26
CA LEU A 197 -0.26 5.97 -12.22
C LEU A 197 -1.21 4.81 -11.93
N ALA A 198 -2.53 5.07 -11.84
CA ALA A 198 -3.52 4.01 -11.68
C ALA A 198 -3.48 2.98 -12.82
N ALA A 199 -3.28 3.43 -14.07
CA ALA A 199 -3.11 2.54 -15.22
C ALA A 199 -1.84 1.67 -15.08
N TYR A 200 -0.72 2.24 -14.61
CA TYR A 200 0.53 1.48 -14.41
C TYR A 200 0.36 0.37 -13.36
N PHE A 201 -0.32 0.67 -12.26
CA PHE A 201 -0.64 -0.34 -11.24
C PHE A 201 -1.61 -1.41 -11.74
N ALA A 202 -2.58 -1.06 -12.58
CA ALA A 202 -3.55 -1.99 -13.16
C ALA A 202 -2.91 -2.94 -14.19
N GLU A 203 -2.04 -2.42 -15.06
CA GLU A 203 -1.33 -3.21 -16.08
C GLU A 203 -0.46 -4.32 -15.47
N GLY A 204 0.21 -4.03 -14.34
CA GLY A 204 0.96 -5.07 -13.61
C GLY A 204 0.06 -6.24 -13.18
N ALA A 205 -1.15 -5.94 -12.70
CA ALA A 205 -2.07 -6.96 -12.21
C ALA A 205 -2.65 -7.85 -13.31
N THR A 206 -2.82 -7.36 -14.54
CA THR A 206 -3.29 -8.15 -15.69
C THR A 206 -2.22 -9.05 -16.27
N ASN A 207 -0.96 -8.60 -16.23
CA ASN A 207 0.16 -9.33 -16.83
C ASN A 207 0.74 -10.43 -15.92
N ALA A 208 0.34 -10.50 -14.65
CA ALA A 208 0.81 -11.51 -13.71
C ALA A 208 0.37 -12.96 -14.03
N GLY A 209 -0.64 -13.16 -14.88
CA GLY A 209 -1.14 -14.48 -15.27
C GLY A 209 -0.75 -14.95 -16.68
N LYS A 210 -0.02 -14.13 -17.46
CA LYS A 210 0.42 -14.51 -18.81
C LYS A 210 1.85 -15.03 -18.73
N SER A 211 2.05 -16.31 -19.10
CA SER A 211 3.39 -16.81 -19.44
C SER A 211 3.90 -15.94 -20.58
N ARG A 212 5.00 -15.22 -20.37
CA ARG A 212 5.61 -14.43 -21.45
C ARG A 212 6.17 -15.42 -22.46
N ASP A 213 5.65 -15.38 -23.68
CA ASP A 213 6.48 -15.72 -24.83
C ASP A 213 7.64 -14.72 -24.87
N GLU A 214 8.86 -15.21 -25.09
CA GLU A 214 10.09 -14.40 -25.15
C GLU A 214 10.08 -13.37 -26.30
N THR A 215 9.05 -13.34 -27.14
CA THR A 215 8.88 -12.39 -28.24
C THR A 215 8.21 -11.07 -27.83
N ASP A 216 7.63 -10.97 -26.63
CA ASP A 216 6.94 -9.76 -26.13
C ASP A 216 7.83 -8.86 -25.23
N ILE A 217 9.13 -8.76 -25.58
CA ILE A 217 10.14 -7.98 -24.84
C ILE A 217 9.82 -6.46 -24.82
N CYS A 218 8.97 -5.97 -25.74
CA CYS A 218 8.80 -4.53 -25.98
C CYS A 218 7.74 -3.80 -25.13
N LYS A 219 7.06 -4.45 -24.18
CA LYS A 219 6.30 -3.72 -23.13
C LYS A 219 7.02 -3.83 -21.80
N ALA A 220 8.08 -3.04 -21.65
CA ALA A 220 8.71 -2.79 -20.37
C ALA A 220 7.64 -2.28 -19.39
N ARG A 221 7.57 -2.86 -18.18
CA ARG A 221 6.61 -2.38 -17.18
C ARG A 221 6.95 -0.94 -16.82
N LYS A 222 5.93 -0.08 -16.83
CA LYS A 222 6.06 1.32 -16.40
C LYS A 222 6.24 1.47 -14.89
N ILE A 223 6.04 0.40 -14.12
CA ILE A 223 6.28 0.38 -12.67
C ILE A 223 6.78 -0.98 -12.18
N SER A 224 7.81 -0.96 -11.36
CA SER A 224 8.35 -2.13 -10.63
C SER A 224 8.48 -1.79 -9.15
N LYS A 225 8.13 -2.75 -8.28
CA LYS A 225 7.94 -2.51 -6.84
C LYS A 225 8.73 -3.51 -6.04
N PHE A 226 9.63 -3.01 -5.19
CA PHE A 226 10.57 -3.81 -4.43
C PHE A 226 10.38 -3.60 -2.95
N TYR A 227 10.32 -4.71 -2.21
CA TYR A 227 10.08 -4.74 -0.78
C TYR A 227 11.26 -5.41 -0.08
N ARG A 228 11.49 -5.03 1.18
CA ARG A 228 12.32 -5.75 2.12
C ARG A 228 11.43 -6.49 3.10
N ALA A 229 11.76 -7.74 3.37
CA ALA A 229 11.01 -8.54 4.33
C ALA A 229 11.96 -9.39 5.17
N LEU A 230 11.61 -9.58 6.45
CA LEU A 230 12.26 -10.55 7.31
C LEU A 230 11.32 -11.74 7.50
N VAL A 231 11.77 -12.94 7.15
CA VAL A 231 10.96 -14.16 7.20
C VAL A 231 11.54 -15.16 8.19
N THR A 232 10.66 -16.00 8.74
CA THR A 232 11.06 -17.15 9.57
C THR A 232 11.65 -18.27 8.72
N GLY A 233 12.64 -18.98 9.24
CA GLY A 233 13.35 -20.05 8.56
C GLY A 233 14.46 -19.57 7.63
N ILE A 234 15.23 -20.53 7.12
CA ILE A 234 16.31 -20.31 6.16
C ILE A 234 15.84 -20.69 4.76
N LEU A 235 15.77 -19.72 3.84
CA LEU A 235 15.55 -20.03 2.43
C LEU A 235 16.84 -20.58 1.83
N GLU A 236 16.84 -21.84 1.40
CA GLU A 236 18.03 -22.46 0.81
C GLU A 236 18.35 -21.92 -0.58
N ASN A 237 17.32 -21.64 -1.40
CA ASN A 237 17.50 -21.08 -2.74
C ASN A 237 17.70 -19.57 -2.70
N ASP A 238 18.69 -19.06 -3.45
CA ASP A 238 18.97 -17.61 -3.54
C ASP A 238 17.85 -16.82 -4.24
N GLU A 239 17.12 -17.45 -5.18
CA GLU A 239 15.94 -16.87 -5.82
C GLU A 239 14.76 -17.86 -5.79
N VAL A 240 13.56 -17.34 -5.56
CA VAL A 240 12.31 -18.11 -5.56
C VAL A 240 11.23 -17.32 -6.30
N MET A 241 10.54 -17.98 -7.23
CA MET A 241 9.37 -17.43 -7.92
C MET A 241 8.10 -18.05 -7.34
N ILE A 242 7.16 -17.22 -6.88
CA ILE A 242 5.91 -17.66 -6.25
C ILE A 242 4.74 -17.16 -7.06
N THR A 243 3.96 -18.07 -7.65
CA THR A 243 2.83 -17.78 -8.56
C THR A 243 1.47 -18.23 -8.02
N GLN A 244 1.40 -18.63 -6.75
CA GLN A 244 0.19 -19.12 -6.11
C GLN A 244 -0.94 -18.08 -6.18
N PRO A 245 -2.12 -18.41 -6.76
CA PRO A 245 -3.24 -17.48 -6.78
C PRO A 245 -3.78 -17.16 -5.38
N ILE A 246 -4.37 -15.96 -5.25
CA ILE A 246 -4.89 -15.42 -3.99
C ILE A 246 -6.39 -15.13 -4.12
N GLY A 247 -7.19 -15.64 -3.19
CA GLY A 247 -8.64 -15.53 -3.18
C GLY A 247 -9.20 -15.31 -1.79
N LEU A 248 -10.50 -15.00 -1.70
CA LEU A 248 -11.21 -14.93 -0.43
C LEU A 248 -11.54 -16.35 0.04
N VAL A 249 -11.25 -16.62 1.31
CA VAL A 249 -11.65 -17.83 2.03
C VAL A 249 -12.57 -17.45 3.18
N ARG A 250 -13.54 -18.31 3.48
CA ARG A 250 -14.43 -18.12 4.63
C ARG A 250 -13.61 -18.09 5.91
N TYR A 251 -13.87 -17.10 6.75
CA TYR A 251 -13.26 -16.98 8.07
C TYR A 251 -14.34 -16.60 9.10
N PRO A 252 -14.50 -17.35 10.21
CA PRO A 252 -15.48 -17.04 11.24
C PRO A 252 -15.34 -15.61 11.78
N GLY A 253 -16.45 -14.88 11.94
CA GLY A 253 -16.41 -13.50 12.45
C GLY A 253 -16.02 -12.43 11.42
N VAL A 254 -15.64 -12.80 10.20
CA VAL A 254 -15.35 -11.85 9.11
C VAL A 254 -16.30 -12.08 7.94
N ALA A 255 -17.26 -11.17 7.75
CA ALA A 255 -18.37 -11.34 6.82
C ALA A 255 -17.95 -11.58 5.36
N GLU A 256 -16.92 -10.88 4.86
CA GLU A 256 -16.37 -11.06 3.51
C GLU A 256 -15.32 -12.18 3.43
N GLY A 257 -14.95 -12.79 4.56
CA GLY A 257 -13.81 -13.68 4.67
C GLY A 257 -12.46 -12.96 4.64
N LEU A 258 -11.38 -13.74 4.53
CA LEU A 258 -10.01 -13.25 4.47
C LEU A 258 -9.33 -13.67 3.17
N TYR A 259 -8.35 -12.89 2.72
CA TYR A 259 -7.53 -13.29 1.59
C TYR A 259 -6.51 -14.35 2.01
N ALA A 260 -6.39 -15.42 1.24
CA ALA A 260 -5.44 -16.51 1.49
C ALA A 260 -4.91 -17.09 0.17
N ALA A 261 -3.92 -17.98 0.28
CA ALA A 261 -3.51 -18.83 -0.84
C ALA A 261 -4.71 -19.71 -1.25
N CYS A 262 -5.18 -19.53 -2.47
CA CYS A 262 -6.42 -20.15 -2.94
C CYS A 262 -6.30 -20.41 -4.44
N SER A 263 -6.39 -21.67 -4.86
CA SER A 263 -6.23 -22.08 -6.27
C SER A 263 -7.28 -21.45 -7.20
N SER A 264 -8.51 -21.23 -6.72
CA SER A 264 -9.57 -20.52 -7.44
C SER A 264 -9.47 -18.99 -7.34
N GLY A 265 -8.43 -18.49 -6.68
CA GLY A 265 -8.14 -17.07 -6.52
C GLY A 265 -7.68 -16.38 -7.80
N LYS A 266 -7.38 -15.09 -7.67
CA LYS A 266 -6.82 -14.30 -8.77
C LYS A 266 -5.32 -14.56 -8.90
N PRO A 267 -4.78 -14.63 -10.13
CA PRO A 267 -3.34 -14.76 -10.34
C PRO A 267 -2.53 -13.69 -9.62
N ALA A 268 -1.41 -14.12 -9.05
CA ALA A 268 -0.46 -13.29 -8.33
C ALA A 268 0.96 -13.80 -8.57
N MET A 269 1.94 -12.90 -8.64
CA MET A 269 3.35 -13.27 -8.82
C MET A 269 4.27 -12.40 -7.97
N SER A 270 5.17 -13.07 -7.24
CA SER A 270 6.23 -12.46 -6.43
C SER A 270 7.56 -13.14 -6.75
N LYS A 271 8.59 -12.35 -7.07
CA LYS A 271 9.97 -12.81 -7.21
C LYS A 271 10.74 -12.47 -5.94
N VAL A 272 11.27 -13.48 -5.27
CA VAL A 272 12.03 -13.37 -4.04
C VAL A 272 13.51 -13.55 -4.34
N ARG A 273 14.35 -12.71 -3.75
CA ARG A 273 15.80 -12.87 -3.72
C ARG A 273 16.31 -12.82 -2.29
N VAL A 274 17.09 -13.80 -1.89
CA VAL A 274 17.76 -13.81 -0.57
C VAL A 274 18.86 -12.75 -0.57
N LEU A 275 18.88 -11.93 0.48
CA LEU A 275 19.93 -10.96 0.71
C LEU A 275 20.90 -11.48 1.76
N GLU A 276 20.38 -12.06 2.84
CA GLU A 276 21.18 -12.61 3.91
C GLU A 276 20.41 -13.70 4.67
N ARG A 277 21.14 -14.73 5.12
CA ARG A 277 20.62 -15.82 5.97
C ARG A 277 21.14 -15.64 7.40
N LEU A 278 20.25 -15.26 8.31
CA LEU A 278 20.55 -15.01 9.72
C LEU A 278 20.38 -16.30 10.53
N LYS A 279 21.29 -17.26 10.34
CA LYS A 279 21.19 -18.63 10.90
C LYS A 279 20.98 -18.67 12.42
N ILE A 280 21.63 -17.78 13.17
CA ILE A 280 21.51 -17.71 14.65
C ILE A 280 20.06 -17.46 15.08
N HIS A 281 19.32 -16.65 14.32
CA HIS A 281 17.93 -16.31 14.64
C HIS A 281 16.93 -17.19 13.87
N ASN A 282 17.42 -18.14 13.07
CA ASN A 282 16.62 -18.89 12.11
C ASN A 282 15.73 -17.99 11.23
N HIS A 283 16.29 -16.89 10.70
CA HIS A 283 15.58 -15.92 9.85
C HIS A 283 16.31 -15.70 8.52
N THR A 284 15.60 -15.21 7.52
CA THR A 284 16.18 -14.76 6.24
C THR A 284 15.74 -13.34 5.93
N LEU A 285 16.68 -12.47 5.57
CA LEU A 285 16.38 -11.16 5.00
C LEU A 285 16.27 -11.29 3.48
N ILE A 286 15.15 -10.83 2.92
CA ILE A 286 14.84 -11.00 1.51
C ILE A 286 14.44 -9.68 0.83
N GLN A 287 14.64 -9.64 -0.48
CA GLN A 287 13.98 -8.71 -1.39
C GLN A 287 12.79 -9.39 -2.05
N VAL A 288 11.68 -8.70 -2.17
CA VAL A 288 10.52 -9.18 -2.93
C VAL A 288 10.16 -8.16 -4.00
N GLU A 289 10.23 -8.57 -5.26
CA GLU A 289 9.60 -7.85 -6.36
C GLU A 289 8.18 -8.40 -6.57
N ILE A 290 7.17 -7.54 -6.59
CA ILE A 290 5.80 -7.97 -6.89
C ILE A 290 5.34 -7.46 -8.25
N HIS A 291 4.78 -8.38 -9.02
CA HIS A 291 4.30 -8.10 -10.37
C HIS A 291 2.80 -7.76 -10.37
N SER A 292 2.08 -8.23 -9.35
CA SER A 292 0.69 -7.91 -9.06
C SER A 292 0.56 -7.12 -7.74
N GLY A 293 -0.66 -6.76 -7.35
CA GLY A 293 -0.96 -6.05 -6.11
C GLY A 293 -2.16 -6.63 -5.36
N ARG A 294 -2.20 -7.97 -5.17
CA ARG A 294 -3.30 -8.61 -4.44
C ARG A 294 -3.23 -8.27 -2.95
N PRO A 295 -4.37 -8.25 -2.24
CA PRO A 295 -4.37 -8.02 -0.80
C PRO A 295 -3.46 -9.01 -0.07
N HIS A 296 -2.59 -8.50 0.80
CA HIS A 296 -1.63 -9.28 1.59
C HIS A 296 -0.69 -10.18 0.78
N GLN A 297 -0.48 -9.92 -0.51
CA GLN A 297 0.21 -10.83 -1.42
C GLN A 297 1.56 -11.34 -0.90
N ILE A 298 2.44 -10.45 -0.43
CA ILE A 298 3.76 -10.84 0.06
C ILE A 298 3.64 -11.73 1.30
N ARG A 299 2.77 -11.34 2.25
CA ARG A 299 2.51 -12.10 3.48
C ARG A 299 2.04 -13.52 3.16
N ILE A 300 1.03 -13.64 2.28
CA ILE A 300 0.44 -14.91 1.85
C ILE A 300 1.46 -15.76 1.10
N HIS A 301 2.17 -15.20 0.10
CA HIS A 301 3.12 -15.96 -0.71
C HIS A 301 4.28 -16.52 0.11
N LEU A 302 4.86 -15.69 0.99
CA LEU A 302 5.99 -16.10 1.84
C LEU A 302 5.54 -17.17 2.83
N ALA A 303 4.37 -17.00 3.45
CA ALA A 303 3.77 -18.02 4.29
C ALA A 303 3.42 -19.31 3.52
N TYR A 304 2.95 -19.21 2.28
CA TYR A 304 2.64 -20.34 1.40
C TYR A 304 3.85 -21.23 1.13
N ILE A 305 5.03 -20.63 0.90
CA ILE A 305 6.28 -21.38 0.70
C ILE A 305 6.95 -21.82 2.02
N GLY A 306 6.27 -21.68 3.16
CA GLY A 306 6.78 -22.13 4.47
C GLY A 306 7.61 -21.12 5.25
N HIS A 307 7.71 -19.88 4.76
CA HIS A 307 8.53 -18.82 5.35
C HIS A 307 7.68 -17.57 5.64
N PRO A 308 6.69 -17.62 6.56
CA PRO A 308 5.91 -16.43 6.92
C PRO A 308 6.81 -15.29 7.41
N LEU A 309 6.31 -14.06 7.33
CA LEU A 309 7.03 -12.93 7.92
C LEU A 309 7.19 -13.16 9.42
N VAL A 310 8.36 -12.77 9.93
CA VAL A 310 8.60 -12.74 11.37
C VAL A 310 7.52 -11.87 12.03
N ASP A 311 6.92 -12.41 13.09
CA ASP A 311 5.84 -11.80 13.88
C ASP A 311 4.56 -11.46 13.09
N ASP A 312 4.27 -12.14 11.97
CA ASP A 312 2.96 -12.04 11.32
C ASP A 312 1.89 -12.72 12.19
N PRO A 313 0.94 -11.96 12.76
CA PRO A 313 -0.10 -12.54 13.59
C PRO A 313 -1.11 -13.31 12.74
N LEU A 314 -1.33 -12.91 11.48
CA LEU A 314 -2.47 -13.38 10.70
C LEU A 314 -2.13 -14.63 9.88
N TYR A 315 -0.95 -14.73 9.28
CA TYR A 315 -0.65 -15.79 8.32
C TYR A 315 0.30 -16.85 8.89
N GLY A 316 -0.11 -18.12 8.77
CA GLY A 316 0.70 -19.28 9.09
C GLY A 316 1.23 -20.00 7.84
N ILE A 317 2.09 -21.00 8.06
CA ILE A 317 2.62 -21.87 6.99
C ILE A 317 1.47 -22.39 6.12
N GLY A 318 1.66 -22.37 4.80
CA GLY A 318 0.63 -22.72 3.81
C GLY A 318 -0.19 -21.53 3.30
N GLY A 319 0.08 -20.31 3.78
CA GLY A 319 -0.55 -19.09 3.27
C GLY A 319 -2.02 -18.96 3.65
N GLN A 320 -2.43 -19.66 4.71
CA GLN A 320 -3.75 -19.59 5.30
C GLN A 320 -3.74 -18.66 6.51
N PRO A 321 -4.87 -17.99 6.81
CA PRO A 321 -5.00 -17.27 8.07
C PRO A 321 -4.89 -18.28 9.24
N LYS A 322 -4.19 -17.89 10.30
CA LYS A 322 -4.23 -18.60 11.57
C LYS A 322 -5.65 -18.51 12.12
N PHE A 323 -6.18 -19.64 12.59
CA PHE A 323 -7.45 -19.68 13.29
C PHE A 323 -7.15 -19.51 14.77
N ASP A 324 -7.60 -18.41 15.34
CA ASP A 324 -7.82 -18.32 16.77
C ASP A 324 -9.31 -18.56 16.99
N GLU A 325 -9.66 -19.48 17.89
CA GLU A 325 -11.03 -19.52 18.38
C GLU A 325 -11.31 -18.16 19.04
N PRO A 326 -12.40 -17.46 18.67
CA PRO A 326 -12.69 -16.18 19.28
C PRO A 326 -12.84 -16.38 20.77
N GLU A 327 -11.96 -15.73 21.56
CA GLU A 327 -12.06 -15.72 23.02
C GLU A 327 -13.50 -15.36 23.41
N PRO A 328 -14.17 -16.16 24.26
CA PRO A 328 -15.51 -15.84 24.73
C PRO A 328 -15.47 -14.47 25.40
N THR A 329 -16.41 -13.61 25.02
CA THR A 329 -16.51 -12.24 25.55
C THR A 329 -16.50 -12.30 27.07
N SER A 330 -15.45 -11.75 27.71
CA SER A 330 -15.44 -11.63 29.16
C SER A 330 -16.55 -10.67 29.57
N THR A 331 -17.60 -11.21 30.16
CA THR A 331 -18.69 -10.47 30.77
C THR A 331 -18.12 -9.57 31.86
N ALA A 332 -18.01 -8.27 31.60
CA ALA A 332 -18.23 -7.21 32.59
C ALA A 332 -18.14 -5.78 32.01
N ASP A 333 -17.27 -5.44 31.04
CA ASP A 333 -16.93 -4.01 30.81
C ASP A 333 -16.65 -3.54 29.35
N SER A 334 -17.16 -4.16 28.27
CA SER A 334 -16.90 -3.64 26.91
C SER A 334 -18.14 -3.44 26.03
N PHE A 335 -19.00 -2.51 26.39
CA PHE A 335 -19.92 -1.93 25.41
C PHE A 335 -19.12 -1.22 24.32
N ALA A 336 -19.43 -1.47 23.05
CA ALA A 336 -18.94 -0.57 22.00
C ALA A 336 -19.56 0.82 22.22
N TYR A 337 -18.71 1.83 22.38
CA TYR A 337 -19.07 3.24 22.55
C TYR A 337 -19.85 3.84 21.34
N ASP A 338 -20.16 3.04 20.31
CA ASP A 338 -20.94 3.44 19.12
C ASP A 338 -22.41 2.96 19.14
N GLY A 339 -22.96 2.66 20.33
CA GLY A 339 -24.39 2.31 20.48
C GLY A 339 -24.68 0.87 20.91
N GLY A 340 -23.76 0.20 21.61
CA GLY A 340 -24.10 -0.96 22.45
C GLY A 340 -24.10 -2.33 21.78
N TYR A 341 -23.29 -2.55 20.73
CA TYR A 341 -23.04 -3.90 20.23
C TYR A 341 -21.63 -4.37 20.58
N GLU A 342 -21.52 -5.42 21.40
CA GLU A 342 -20.26 -6.14 21.64
C GLU A 342 -19.79 -6.80 20.34
N ARG A 343 -18.79 -6.20 19.70
CA ARG A 343 -18.02 -6.90 18.66
C ARG A 343 -17.03 -7.84 19.37
N PRO A 344 -16.71 -9.01 18.78
CA PRO A 344 -15.58 -9.80 19.24
C PRO A 344 -14.36 -8.90 19.35
N LEU A 345 -13.67 -8.90 20.49
CA LEU A 345 -12.53 -8.02 20.75
C LEU A 345 -11.41 -8.26 19.72
N GLN A 346 -11.27 -9.48 19.23
CA GLN A 346 -10.29 -9.89 18.23
C GLN A 346 -10.93 -10.84 17.20
N PRO A 347 -11.62 -10.31 16.16
CA PRO A 347 -12.19 -11.16 15.12
C PRO A 347 -11.12 -11.79 14.21
N VAL A 348 -9.86 -11.34 14.32
CA VAL A 348 -8.69 -11.92 13.67
C VAL A 348 -7.49 -11.83 14.63
N PRO A 349 -6.49 -12.72 14.51
CA PRO A 349 -5.29 -12.76 15.38
C PRO A 349 -4.48 -11.45 15.46
N GLY A 350 -4.72 -10.52 14.53
CA GLY A 350 -4.04 -9.23 14.42
C GLY A 350 -3.74 -8.86 12.96
N ASP A 351 -3.19 -7.67 12.74
CA ASP A 351 -2.94 -7.13 11.39
C ASP A 351 -1.65 -6.27 11.27
N CYS A 352 -0.87 -6.17 12.35
CA CYS A 352 0.43 -5.47 12.43
C CYS A 352 1.47 -6.34 13.18
N GLY A 353 2.70 -5.86 13.35
CA GLY A 353 3.79 -6.56 14.06
C GLY A 353 4.83 -7.20 13.12
N TYR A 354 4.43 -7.53 11.88
CA TYR A 354 5.33 -8.14 10.91
C TYR A 354 6.37 -7.18 10.31
N HIS A 355 7.48 -7.76 9.87
CA HIS A 355 8.58 -7.04 9.23
C HIS A 355 8.49 -7.04 7.69
N LEU A 356 7.77 -6.06 7.15
CA LEU A 356 7.65 -5.82 5.71
C LEU A 356 7.67 -4.32 5.40
N HIS A 357 8.56 -3.94 4.48
CA HIS A 357 8.80 -2.56 4.12
C HIS A 357 8.83 -2.37 2.59
N ALA A 358 8.06 -1.43 2.07
CA ALA A 358 8.07 -1.02 0.66
C ALA A 358 9.32 -0.16 0.39
N HIS A 359 10.35 -0.78 -0.19
CA HIS A 359 11.72 -0.24 -0.15
C HIS A 359 12.01 0.77 -1.25
N TRP A 360 11.75 0.41 -2.50
CA TRP A 360 11.93 1.31 -3.63
C TRP A 360 11.01 0.95 -4.80
N LEU A 361 10.83 1.92 -5.70
CA LEU A 361 10.07 1.81 -6.92
C LEU A 361 10.94 2.24 -8.10
N VAL A 362 10.76 1.58 -9.23
CA VAL A 362 11.16 2.08 -10.55
C VAL A 362 9.88 2.47 -11.25
N LEU A 363 9.77 3.70 -11.75
CA LEU A 363 8.59 4.15 -12.48
C LEU A 363 8.94 5.07 -13.66
N CYS A 364 8.12 5.06 -14.70
CA CYS A 364 8.06 6.18 -15.64
C CYS A 364 7.27 7.31 -14.97
N HIS A 365 7.80 8.53 -14.94
CA HIS A 365 7.07 9.68 -14.44
C HIS A 365 5.77 9.86 -15.26
N PRO A 366 4.60 10.09 -14.62
CA PRO A 366 3.32 10.09 -15.32
C PRO A 366 3.29 11.08 -16.50
N THR A 367 3.70 12.34 -16.28
CA THR A 367 3.60 13.40 -17.29
C THR A 367 4.79 13.45 -18.25
N THR A 368 6.03 13.47 -17.75
CA THR A 368 7.25 13.54 -18.59
C THR A 368 7.64 12.22 -19.24
N ASN A 369 7.14 11.08 -18.73
CA ASN A 369 7.51 9.73 -19.15
C ASN A 369 9.01 9.41 -19.00
N GLU A 370 9.75 10.23 -18.26
CA GLU A 370 11.14 9.99 -17.87
C GLU A 370 11.23 8.84 -16.88
N LEU A 371 12.31 8.05 -16.95
CA LEU A 371 12.51 6.94 -16.04
C LEU A 371 13.05 7.45 -14.71
N LEU A 372 12.23 7.34 -13.67
CA LEU A 372 12.62 7.55 -12.29
C LEU A 372 13.02 6.21 -11.70
N CYS A 373 14.32 5.99 -11.57
CA CYS A 373 14.87 4.67 -11.25
C CYS A 373 15.03 4.43 -9.74
N HIS A 374 15.02 5.47 -8.91
CA HIS A 374 15.32 5.33 -7.49
C HIS A 374 14.61 6.39 -6.64
N ILE A 375 13.61 5.95 -5.86
CA ILE A 375 13.23 6.61 -4.61
C ILE A 375 13.60 5.62 -3.50
N SER A 376 14.84 5.69 -3.01
CA SER A 376 15.34 4.82 -1.93
C SER A 376 15.87 5.64 -0.76
N TYR A 377 15.76 5.07 0.44
CA TYR A 377 16.46 5.55 1.64
C TYR A 377 17.83 4.86 1.73
N ARG A 378 18.89 5.63 1.95
CA ARG A 378 20.23 5.10 2.22
C ARG A 378 20.54 5.21 3.71
N LEU A 379 20.64 4.10 4.43
CA LEU A 379 21.21 4.09 5.79
C LEU A 379 22.74 4.02 5.71
N GLU A 380 23.44 5.11 6.04
CA GLU A 380 24.89 5.09 6.18
C GLU A 380 25.33 4.59 7.57
N ARG A 381 26.55 4.06 7.63
CA ARG A 381 27.15 3.39 8.81
C ARG A 381 27.22 4.25 10.09
N ASN A 382 26.94 5.56 10.01
CA ASN A 382 27.04 6.51 11.13
C ASN A 382 25.70 7.16 11.52
N SER A 383 24.58 6.44 11.39
CA SER A 383 23.23 6.95 11.72
C SER A 383 22.79 8.16 10.89
N LYS A 384 23.49 8.46 9.78
CA LYS A 384 23.07 9.45 8.79
C LYS A 384 22.39 8.72 7.64
N ILE A 385 21.22 9.20 7.24
CA ILE A 385 20.48 8.67 6.11
C ILE A 385 20.52 9.73 4.98
N GLN A 386 20.86 9.32 3.76
CA GLN A 386 20.93 10.23 2.60
C GLN A 386 19.91 9.78 1.54
N LEU A 387 19.06 10.69 1.06
CA LEU A 387 18.25 10.44 -0.13
C LEU A 387 19.14 10.52 -1.37
N SER A 388 19.00 9.55 -2.26
CA SER A 388 19.55 9.64 -3.61
C SER A 388 18.44 9.33 -4.60
N TYR A 389 18.08 10.30 -5.42
CA TYR A 389 17.30 10.08 -6.63
C TYR A 389 18.21 10.32 -7.82
N SER A 390 18.06 9.49 -8.84
CA SER A 390 18.71 9.68 -10.13
C SER A 390 17.64 9.59 -11.21
N VAL A 391 17.49 10.69 -11.95
CA VAL A 391 16.77 10.71 -13.22
C VAL A 391 17.71 10.09 -14.23
N VAL A 392 17.29 8.99 -14.85
CA VAL A 392 18.03 8.43 -15.98
C VAL A 392 17.40 9.03 -17.23
N GLU A 393 18.14 9.87 -17.95
CA GLU A 393 17.67 10.40 -19.23
C GLU A 393 17.30 9.22 -20.17
N PRO A 394 16.18 9.32 -20.90
CA PRO A 394 15.76 8.25 -21.79
C PRO A 394 16.83 8.04 -22.88
N PHE A 395 17.33 6.80 -22.98
CA PHE A 395 18.06 6.38 -24.17
C PHE A 395 17.12 6.49 -25.38
N ASN A 396 17.36 7.47 -26.24
CA ASN A 396 16.67 7.60 -27.53
C ASN A 396 17.00 6.39 -28.41
N PHE A 397 16.15 5.37 -28.39
CA PHE A 397 16.11 4.39 -29.47
C PHE A 397 15.42 5.04 -30.68
N HIS A 398 16.21 5.67 -31.55
CA HIS A 398 15.79 6.00 -32.92
C HIS A 398 16.71 5.23 -33.88
N GLY A 399 16.39 3.95 -34.08
CA GLY A 399 16.91 3.15 -35.18
C GLY A 399 15.72 2.44 -35.84
N GLN A 400 15.25 2.97 -36.97
CA GLN A 400 14.30 2.29 -37.83
C GLN A 400 14.94 0.98 -38.31
N LEU A 401 14.31 -0.16 -38.00
CA LEU A 401 14.61 -1.44 -38.63
C LEU A 401 13.79 -1.52 -39.92
N GLU A 402 14.41 -1.18 -41.05
CA GLU A 402 13.89 -1.57 -42.37
C GLU A 402 14.17 -3.05 -42.60
N PHE A 403 13.12 -3.84 -42.79
CA PHE A 403 13.21 -5.23 -43.22
C PHE A 403 13.12 -5.30 -44.74
N THR A 404 14.22 -5.59 -45.42
CA THR A 404 14.19 -6.11 -46.80
C THR A 404 14.46 -7.61 -46.77
N GLY A 405 13.43 -8.40 -47.09
CA GLY A 405 13.56 -9.85 -47.21
C GLY A 405 13.98 -10.28 -48.62
N SER A 406 14.84 -11.30 -48.70
CA SER A 406 14.86 -12.25 -49.82
C SER A 406 15.51 -13.58 -49.41
N SER A 407 14.74 -14.64 -49.67
CA SER A 407 15.06 -16.08 -49.76
C SER A 407 16.43 -16.41 -50.36
N GLU A 408 17.22 -17.31 -49.75
CA GLU A 408 17.43 -18.72 -50.18
C GLU A 408 18.59 -19.41 -49.41
N ALA A 409 18.70 -20.73 -49.58
CA ALA A 409 19.38 -21.75 -48.78
C ALA A 409 20.92 -21.65 -48.52
N GLY A 410 21.34 -22.25 -47.39
CA GLY A 410 22.52 -23.15 -47.36
C GLY A 410 23.84 -22.65 -46.75
N HIS A 411 24.19 -23.22 -45.59
CA HIS A 411 25.52 -23.31 -44.94
C HIS A 411 26.16 -22.09 -44.24
N PRO A 412 26.99 -22.33 -43.18
CA PRO A 412 27.37 -21.32 -42.20
C PRO A 412 28.64 -20.56 -42.61
N ILE A 413 28.60 -19.23 -42.55
CA ILE A 413 29.77 -18.38 -42.78
C ILE A 413 29.93 -17.43 -41.59
N GLN A 414 31.07 -17.54 -40.90
CA GLN A 414 31.58 -16.48 -40.03
C GLN A 414 31.85 -15.23 -40.88
N GLN A 415 31.16 -14.12 -40.61
CA GLN A 415 31.53 -12.82 -41.17
C GLN A 415 31.57 -11.73 -40.10
N LYS A 416 32.76 -11.13 -40.01
CA LYS A 416 33.06 -9.87 -39.34
C LYS A 416 32.34 -8.73 -40.07
N ASN A 417 31.54 -7.93 -39.37
CA ASN A 417 31.11 -6.63 -39.86
C ASN A 417 31.94 -5.52 -39.20
N GLN A 418 32.78 -4.88 -40.02
CA GLN A 418 33.44 -3.61 -39.72
C GLN A 418 32.43 -2.47 -39.90
N VAL A 419 32.25 -1.66 -38.86
CA VAL A 419 31.65 -0.32 -39.00
C VAL A 419 32.80 0.66 -39.20
N LYS A 420 32.83 1.33 -40.36
CA LYS A 420 33.76 2.43 -40.63
C LYS A 420 33.30 3.67 -39.85
N THR A 421 34.08 4.08 -38.85
CA THR A 421 34.02 5.43 -38.29
C THR A 421 35.10 6.29 -38.96
N SER A 422 34.69 7.40 -39.56
CA SER A 422 35.59 8.47 -40.01
C SER A 422 35.55 9.58 -38.97
N GLY A 423 36.71 9.93 -38.42
CA GLY A 423 36.85 10.96 -37.38
C GLY A 423 38.21 10.87 -36.72
N SER A 424 39.05 11.87 -36.98
CA SER A 424 40.48 11.97 -36.70
C SER A 424 40.90 11.83 -35.22
N VAL A 425 41.96 11.05 -34.99
CA VAL A 425 42.68 10.92 -33.71
C VAL A 425 43.87 11.90 -33.70
N LEU A 426 43.96 12.75 -32.68
CA LEU A 426 45.23 13.24 -32.12
C LEU A 426 45.05 13.47 -30.60
N GLY A 427 45.71 12.64 -29.78
CA GLY A 427 45.86 12.85 -28.33
C GLY A 427 45.73 11.57 -27.50
N ASN A 428 46.86 10.91 -27.22
CA ASN A 428 46.94 9.66 -26.45
C ASN A 428 46.51 9.82 -24.99
N GLY A 429 45.42 9.16 -24.63
CA GLY A 429 45.02 8.83 -23.27
C GLY A 429 44.08 7.63 -23.33
N HIS A 430 44.45 6.51 -22.72
CA HIS A 430 43.73 5.23 -22.78
C HIS A 430 42.22 5.38 -22.49
N LEU A 431 41.39 5.31 -23.55
CA LEU A 431 39.96 5.01 -23.44
C LEU A 431 39.82 3.51 -23.14
N LEU A 432 39.92 3.18 -21.86
CA LEU A 432 39.42 1.92 -21.32
C LEU A 432 37.89 1.98 -21.41
N LEU A 433 37.32 1.27 -22.39
CA LEU A 433 35.93 0.82 -22.35
C LEU A 433 35.78 -0.13 -21.15
N GLN A 434 35.57 0.46 -19.97
CA GLN A 434 35.06 -0.28 -18.82
C GLN A 434 33.53 -0.30 -18.92
N ASN A 435 33.00 -1.51 -19.09
CA ASN A 435 31.63 -1.84 -18.70
C ASN A 435 31.29 -1.17 -17.35
N PRO A 436 30.27 -0.29 -17.23
CA PRO A 436 29.91 0.28 -15.95
C PRO A 436 29.08 -0.68 -15.07
N TRP A 437 28.88 -1.92 -15.50
CA TRP A 437 28.17 -2.93 -14.71
C TRP A 437 29.09 -3.64 -13.71
N ARG A 438 29.60 -2.89 -12.74
CA ARG A 438 29.98 -3.46 -11.44
C ARG A 438 28.96 -3.03 -10.42
N TRP A 439 28.03 -3.95 -10.16
CA TRP A 439 27.15 -3.93 -9.00
C TRP A 439 28.02 -3.88 -7.73
N THR A 440 28.01 -2.75 -7.02
CA THR A 440 28.40 -2.72 -5.61
C THR A 440 27.14 -3.04 -4.79
N PRO A 441 27.07 -4.21 -4.11
CA PRO A 441 26.06 -4.45 -3.08
C PRO A 441 26.18 -3.34 -2.05
N ILE A 442 25.06 -2.75 -1.65
CA ILE A 442 25.04 -1.68 -0.65
C ILE A 442 25.40 -2.31 0.70
N ASP A 443 26.66 -2.13 1.13
CA ASP A 443 27.23 -2.60 2.40
C ASP A 443 26.73 -1.81 3.62
N THR A 444 25.43 -1.79 3.84
CA THR A 444 24.88 -1.50 5.17
C THR A 444 24.83 -2.81 5.95
N PRO A 445 25.59 -2.96 7.05
CA PRO A 445 25.55 -4.16 7.88
C PRO A 445 24.13 -4.56 8.27
N VAL A 446 23.78 -5.84 8.13
CA VAL A 446 22.39 -6.28 8.25
C VAL A 446 21.80 -6.08 9.63
N HIS A 447 22.60 -6.07 10.70
CA HIS A 447 22.12 -5.69 12.03
C HIS A 447 21.56 -4.25 12.05
N LEU A 448 22.11 -3.32 11.26
CA LEU A 448 21.56 -1.96 11.13
C LEU A 448 20.28 -1.97 10.32
N TRP A 449 20.12 -2.89 9.37
CA TRP A 449 18.90 -3.07 8.59
C TRP A 449 17.77 -3.74 9.35
N VAL A 450 18.06 -4.78 10.13
CA VAL A 450 17.10 -5.40 11.06
C VAL A 450 16.72 -4.39 12.12
N ARG A 451 17.68 -3.60 12.62
CA ARG A 451 17.40 -2.47 13.52
C ARG A 451 16.57 -1.40 12.82
N ALA A 452 16.84 -1.03 11.58
CA ALA A 452 16.06 -0.06 10.83
C ALA A 452 14.66 -0.57 10.46
N LEU A 453 14.50 -1.86 10.15
CA LEU A 453 13.20 -2.50 9.95
C LEU A 453 12.39 -2.54 11.25
N ARG A 454 13.06 -2.73 12.39
CA ARG A 454 12.43 -2.58 13.71
C ARG A 454 12.06 -1.11 13.97
N LEU A 455 12.97 -0.16 13.76
CA LEU A 455 12.75 1.28 13.94
C LEU A 455 11.77 1.90 12.94
N ALA A 456 11.57 1.32 11.76
CA ALA A 456 10.56 1.76 10.80
C ALA A 456 9.17 1.14 11.08
N ASN A 457 9.14 0.13 11.96
CA ASN A 457 7.93 -0.57 12.36
C ASN A 457 7.43 -0.18 13.76
N HIS A 458 8.31 0.33 14.62
CA HIS A 458 8.02 1.01 15.88
C HIS A 458 7.96 2.51 15.64
#